data_AF-A0A8J8D7N6-F1
#
_entry.id   AF-A0A8J8D7N6-F1
#
_cell.length_a   1.000
_cell.length_b   1.000
_cell.length_c   1.000
_cell.angle_alpha   90.00
_cell.angle_beta   90.00
_cell.angle_gamma   90.00
#
_symmetry.space_group_name_H-M   'P 1'
#
loop_
_entity.id
_entity.type
_entity.pdbx_description
1 polymer ?
#
loop_
_entity_poly.entity_id
_entity_poly.type
_entity_poly.pdbx_seq_one_letter_code
_entity_poly.pdbx_strand_id
1 'polypeptide(L)'
;NYNRFVGLMESLFKNGVVPEGLELLRMEEKSLAELIDEIKPDGVFVMHENGESMKPQEFGKVLAGLQSPLVVVGGFPHGDFRSEIPGKKISLYKAPLMAWTVVNEIIINFEHWVL
;
A
#
# COMPACT_ATOMS: atom_id res chain seq x y z
N ASN A 1 -15.52 -5.32 -13.00
CA ASN A 1 -15.84 -6.74 -13.28
C ASN A 1 -14.60 -7.56 -13.02
N TYR A 2 -14.66 -8.55 -12.13
CA TYR A 2 -13.51 -9.36 -11.70
C TYR A 2 -12.83 -10.12 -12.86
N ASN A 3 -13.59 -10.74 -13.76
CA ASN A 3 -13.01 -11.50 -14.87
C ASN A 3 -12.20 -10.62 -15.84
N ARG A 4 -12.62 -9.36 -16.02
CA ARG A 4 -11.83 -8.39 -16.81
C ARG A 4 -10.52 -8.02 -16.13
N PHE A 5 -10.51 -7.92 -14.80
CA PHE A 5 -9.29 -7.69 -14.04
C PHE A 5 -8.33 -8.88 -14.14
N VAL A 6 -8.84 -10.11 -14.03
CA VAL A 6 -8.04 -11.32 -14.21
C VAL A 6 -7.38 -11.33 -15.59
N GLY A 7 -8.14 -11.11 -16.67
CA GLY A 7 -7.57 -11.08 -18.03
C GLY A 7 -6.56 -9.95 -18.25
N LEU A 8 -6.73 -8.81 -17.59
CA LEU A 8 -5.75 -7.71 -17.59
C LEU A 8 -4.44 -8.13 -16.91
N MET A 9 -4.53 -8.76 -15.74
CA MET A 9 -3.35 -9.26 -15.03
C MET A 9 -2.65 -10.38 -15.82
N GLU A 10 -3.39 -11.32 -16.40
CA GLU A 10 -2.83 -12.35 -17.30
C GLU A 10 -2.04 -11.73 -18.46
N SER A 11 -2.59 -10.67 -19.08
CA SER A 11 -1.92 -9.93 -20.15
C SER A 11 -0.64 -9.24 -19.66
N LEU A 12 -0.67 -8.65 -18.46
CA LEU A 12 0.49 -8.02 -17.84
C LEU A 12 1.60 -9.02 -17.57
N PHE A 13 1.28 -10.17 -16.97
CA PHE A 13 2.25 -11.24 -16.70
C PHE A 13 2.84 -11.86 -17.97
N LYS A 14 2.06 -11.91 -19.06
CA LYS A 14 2.53 -12.45 -20.35
C LYS A 14 3.43 -11.46 -21.11
N ASN A 15 3.06 -10.19 -21.15
CA ASN A 15 3.67 -9.21 -22.04
C ASN A 15 4.66 -8.26 -21.33
N GLY A 16 4.65 -8.21 -20.00
CA GLY A 16 5.45 -7.25 -19.21
C GLY A 16 4.86 -5.84 -19.14
N VAL A 17 3.99 -5.46 -20.08
CA VAL A 17 3.41 -4.11 -20.17
C VAL A 17 2.01 -4.14 -20.78
N VAL A 18 1.07 -3.34 -20.26
CA VAL A 18 -0.31 -3.26 -20.77
C VAL A 18 -0.91 -1.84 -20.62
N PRO A 19 -1.66 -1.33 -21.63
CA PRO A 19 -1.68 -1.82 -23.00
C PRO A 19 -0.37 -1.43 -23.72
N GLU A 20 -0.01 -2.19 -24.75
CA GLU A 20 1.16 -1.88 -25.58
C GLU A 20 1.09 -0.42 -26.09
N GLY A 21 2.19 0.30 -25.97
CA GLY A 21 2.32 1.70 -26.39
C GLY A 21 1.97 2.75 -25.32
N LEU A 22 0.92 2.56 -24.52
CA LEU A 22 0.57 3.51 -23.43
C LEU A 22 1.23 3.17 -22.10
N GLU A 23 1.58 1.89 -21.88
CA GLU A 23 2.26 1.39 -20.68
C GLU A 23 1.59 1.80 -19.35
N LEU A 24 0.26 1.74 -19.27
CA LEU A 24 -0.48 2.10 -18.05
C LEU A 24 -0.15 1.19 -16.86
N LEU A 25 0.26 -0.06 -17.14
CA LEU A 25 0.81 -1.02 -16.20
C LEU A 25 2.09 -1.62 -16.79
N ARG A 26 3.13 -1.77 -15.96
CA ARG A 26 4.41 -2.39 -16.33
C ARG A 26 4.92 -3.26 -15.18
N MET A 27 5.51 -4.40 -15.51
CA MET A 27 6.24 -5.24 -14.57
C MET A 27 7.70 -4.79 -14.51
N GLU A 28 8.23 -4.69 -13.30
CA GLU A 28 9.62 -4.33 -13.05
C GLU A 28 10.26 -5.36 -12.12
N GLU A 29 11.48 -5.77 -12.44
CA GLU A 29 12.25 -6.70 -11.61
C GLU A 29 12.92 -5.91 -10.47
N LYS A 30 12.19 -5.75 -9.37
CA LYS A 30 12.64 -5.01 -8.18
C LYS A 30 12.17 -5.70 -6.90
N SER A 31 12.99 -5.61 -5.87
CA SER A 31 12.57 -5.85 -4.49
C SER A 31 11.75 -4.68 -3.95
N LEU A 32 10.96 -4.91 -2.90
CA LEU A 32 10.22 -3.84 -2.24
C LEU A 32 11.17 -2.77 -1.65
N ALA A 33 12.36 -3.16 -1.19
CA ALA A 33 13.35 -2.23 -0.66
C ALA A 33 13.89 -1.28 -1.75
N GLU A 34 14.20 -1.80 -2.94
CA GLU A 34 14.61 -0.99 -4.09
C GLU A 34 13.51 -0.02 -4.53
N LEU A 35 12.24 -0.48 -4.54
CA LEU A 35 11.11 0.39 -4.86
C LEU A 35 10.95 1.53 -3.84
N ILE A 36 11.11 1.24 -2.54
CA ILE A 36 11.04 2.27 -1.50
C ILE A 36 12.19 3.29 -1.67
N ASP A 37 13.41 2.83 -1.96
CA ASP A 37 14.58 3.69 -2.18
C ASP A 37 14.43 4.58 -3.44
N GLU A 38 13.75 4.08 -4.48
CA GLU A 38 13.44 4.85 -5.67
C GLU A 38 12.40 5.94 -5.42
N ILE A 39 11.32 5.62 -4.69
CA ILE A 39 10.25 6.58 -4.36
C ILE A 39 10.79 7.71 -3.47
N LYS A 40 11.78 7.42 -2.61
CA LYS A 40 12.35 8.35 -1.61
C LYS A 40 11.29 9.03 -0.73
N PRO A 41 10.41 8.25 -0.09
CA PRO A 41 9.36 8.81 0.75
C PRO A 41 9.94 9.48 1.99
N ASP A 42 9.28 10.52 2.51
CA ASP A 42 9.64 11.21 3.75
C ASP A 42 9.01 10.58 5.00
N GLY A 43 8.24 9.50 4.83
CA GLY A 43 7.83 8.59 5.89
C GLY A 43 7.35 7.26 5.33
N VAL A 44 7.77 6.14 5.95
CA VAL A 44 7.33 4.79 5.58
C VAL A 44 6.56 4.15 6.73
N PHE A 45 5.34 3.71 6.45
CA PHE A 45 4.47 3.07 7.41
C PHE A 45 4.02 1.70 6.88
N VAL A 46 4.04 0.69 7.75
CA VAL A 46 3.68 -0.68 7.40
C VAL A 46 2.46 -1.08 8.22
N MET A 47 1.35 -1.37 7.55
CA MET A 47 0.12 -1.75 8.24
C MET A 47 0.25 -3.18 8.77
N HIS A 48 0.09 -3.34 10.08
CA HIS A 48 0.33 -4.61 10.75
C HIS A 48 -0.47 -4.69 12.07
N GLU A 49 -1.11 -5.82 12.34
CA GLU A 49 -1.94 -6.02 13.55
C GLU A 49 -1.17 -5.81 14.85
N ASN A 50 0.09 -6.27 14.90
CA ASN A 50 1.02 -6.09 16.02
C ASN A 50 1.84 -4.76 15.94
N GLY A 51 1.41 -3.79 15.14
CA GLY A 51 2.03 -2.47 15.05
C GLY A 51 1.68 -1.56 16.23
N GLU A 52 2.27 -0.37 16.26
CA GLU A 52 1.89 0.68 17.21
C GLU A 52 0.44 1.08 16.99
N SER A 53 -0.37 1.03 18.06
CA SER A 53 -1.79 1.36 17.96
C SER A 53 -1.97 2.86 17.74
N MET A 54 -2.68 3.23 16.68
CA MET A 54 -2.95 4.62 16.33
C MET A 54 -4.39 4.73 15.81
N LYS A 55 -5.13 5.76 16.23
CA LYS A 55 -6.48 5.96 15.69
C LYS A 55 -6.40 6.36 14.21
N PRO A 56 -7.33 5.93 13.35
CA PRO A 56 -7.32 6.31 11.94
C PRO A 56 -7.20 7.81 11.71
N GLN A 57 -7.92 8.65 12.47
CA GLN A 57 -7.85 10.11 12.36
C GLN A 57 -6.47 10.67 12.71
N GLU A 58 -5.82 10.11 13.73
CA GLU A 58 -4.47 10.52 14.15
C GLU A 58 -3.44 10.10 13.10
N PHE A 59 -3.59 8.90 12.52
CA PHE A 59 -2.73 8.42 11.45
C PHE A 59 -2.89 9.27 10.19
N GLY A 60 -4.13 9.60 9.79
CA GLY A 60 -4.39 10.54 8.70
C GLY A 60 -3.70 11.89 8.90
N LYS A 61 -3.70 12.41 10.14
CA LYS A 61 -3.00 13.67 10.48
C LYS A 61 -1.49 13.55 10.32
N VAL A 62 -0.91 12.42 10.73
CA VAL A 62 0.52 12.13 10.54
C VAL A 62 0.86 12.13 9.04
N LEU A 63 0.07 11.42 8.23
CA LEU A 63 0.27 11.35 6.78
C LEU A 63 0.13 12.73 6.11
N ALA A 64 -0.85 13.53 6.52
CA ALA A 64 -1.06 14.89 5.99
C ALA A 64 0.07 15.87 6.35
N GLY A 65 0.86 15.57 7.38
CA GLY A 65 2.04 16.34 7.75
C GLY A 65 3.29 16.04 6.89
N LEU A 66 3.23 15.03 6.02
CA LEU A 66 4.31 14.58 5.16
C LEU A 66 4.08 15.01 3.71
N GLN A 67 5.15 15.28 2.97
CA GLN A 67 5.11 15.64 1.56
C GLN A 67 4.95 14.41 0.65
N SER A 68 5.55 13.28 1.01
CA SER A 68 5.52 12.05 0.22
C SER A 68 5.44 10.81 1.14
N PRO A 69 4.34 10.64 1.88
CA PRO A 69 4.16 9.47 2.73
C PRO A 69 3.97 8.20 1.89
N LEU A 70 4.63 7.11 2.31
CA LEU A 70 4.42 5.77 1.76
C LEU A 70 3.80 4.85 2.81
N VAL A 71 2.70 4.21 2.43
CA VAL A 71 2.00 3.23 3.28
C VAL A 71 1.96 1.87 2.60
N VAL A 72 2.48 0.86 3.27
CA VAL A 72 2.49 -0.53 2.79
C VAL A 72 1.36 -1.31 3.43
N VAL A 73 0.51 -1.92 2.60
CA VAL A 73 -0.62 -2.76 3.03
C VAL A 73 -0.47 -4.17 2.45
N GLY A 74 -0.67 -5.19 3.27
CA GLY A 74 -0.66 -6.59 2.82
C GLY A 74 -1.84 -6.90 1.91
N GLY A 75 -1.57 -7.35 0.68
CA GLY A 75 -2.57 -7.74 -0.31
C GLY A 75 -2.93 -9.24 -0.32
N PHE A 76 -2.70 -9.94 0.79
CA PHE A 76 -2.90 -11.39 0.93
C PHE A 76 -4.02 -11.70 1.93
N PRO A 77 -4.71 -12.86 1.79
CA PRO A 77 -5.82 -13.21 2.67
C PRO A 77 -5.35 -13.59 4.09
N HIS A 78 -4.20 -14.25 4.20
CA HIS A 78 -3.60 -14.71 5.45
C HIS A 78 -2.07 -14.72 5.34
N GLY A 79 -1.39 -14.72 6.49
CA GLY A 79 0.07 -14.74 6.59
C GLY A 79 0.65 -13.40 7.02
N ASP A 80 1.96 -13.24 6.83
CA ASP A 80 2.70 -12.02 7.11
C ASP A 80 3.71 -11.77 5.98
N PHE A 81 4.29 -10.57 5.94
CA PHE A 81 5.35 -10.23 5.00
C PHE A 81 6.54 -11.19 5.17
N ARG A 82 7.02 -11.72 4.05
CA ARG A 82 8.13 -12.70 4.05
C ARG A 82 9.50 -12.05 4.32
N SER A 83 9.61 -10.76 4.06
CA SER A 83 10.81 -9.95 4.30
C SER A 83 10.47 -8.84 5.26
N GLU A 84 11.46 -8.41 6.04
CA GLU A 84 11.33 -7.20 6.83
C GLU A 84 11.20 -5.99 5.89
N ILE A 85 10.22 -5.13 6.20
CA ILE A 85 9.93 -3.93 5.41
C ILE A 85 10.40 -2.74 6.24
N PRO A 86 11.28 -1.88 5.71
CA PRO A 86 11.71 -0.69 6.44
C PRO A 86 10.51 0.22 6.68
N GLY A 87 10.31 0.67 7.91
CA GLY A 87 9.22 1.59 8.26
C GLY A 87 8.61 1.33 9.62
N LYS A 88 7.75 2.27 10.05
CA LYS A 88 7.04 2.17 11.32
C LYS A 88 5.81 1.26 11.15
N LYS A 89 5.72 0.19 11.94
CA LYS A 89 4.52 -0.67 11.95
C LYS A 89 3.38 0.04 12.67
N ILE A 90 2.21 0.14 12.03
CA ILE A 90 1.01 0.81 12.56
C ILE A 90 -0.18 -0.15 12.57
N SER A 91 -0.93 -0.14 13.67
CA SER A 91 -2.17 -0.87 13.85
C SER A 91 -3.34 0.09 14.05
N LEU A 92 -4.29 0.13 13.10
CA LEU A 92 -5.45 1.03 13.15
C LEU A 92 -6.58 0.53 14.06
N TYR A 93 -6.57 -0.76 14.36
CA TYR A 93 -7.66 -1.40 15.08
C TYR A 93 -7.17 -2.62 15.86
N LYS A 94 -7.86 -2.94 16.95
CA LYS A 94 -7.47 -4.04 17.85
C LYS A 94 -7.68 -5.43 17.27
N ALA A 95 -8.39 -5.53 16.15
CA ALA A 95 -8.69 -6.78 15.47
C ALA A 95 -8.22 -6.71 14.00
N PRO A 96 -7.93 -7.85 13.37
CA PRO A 96 -7.56 -7.89 11.96
C PRO A 96 -8.63 -7.25 11.09
N LEU A 97 -8.20 -6.38 10.19
CA LEU A 97 -9.06 -5.74 9.19
C LEU A 97 -8.74 -6.29 7.81
N MET A 98 -9.75 -6.33 6.94
CA MET A 98 -9.54 -6.64 5.53
C MET A 98 -8.68 -5.56 4.88
N ALA A 99 -7.84 -5.93 3.91
CA ALA A 99 -6.92 -5.00 3.24
C ALA A 99 -7.65 -3.77 2.68
N TRP A 100 -8.84 -3.95 2.08
CA TRP A 100 -9.64 -2.82 1.57
C TRP A 100 -10.17 -1.91 2.69
N THR A 101 -10.47 -2.45 3.88
CA THR A 101 -10.90 -1.64 5.01
C THR A 101 -9.73 -0.80 5.51
N VAL A 102 -8.54 -1.39 5.60
CA VAL A 102 -7.31 -0.66 5.96
C VAL A 102 -7.06 0.46 4.95
N VAL A 103 -7.08 0.18 3.64
CA VAL A 103 -6.89 1.19 2.59
C VAL A 103 -7.95 2.30 2.67
N ASN A 104 -9.23 1.95 2.86
CA ASN A 104 -10.29 2.95 2.99
C ASN A 104 -10.10 3.85 4.22
N GLU A 105 -9.78 3.28 5.39
CA GLU A 105 -9.51 4.07 6.59
C GLU A 105 -8.31 5.00 6.39
N ILE A 106 -7.25 4.55 5.71
CA ILE A 106 -6.08 5.39 5.41
C ILE A 106 -6.49 6.57 4.52
N ILE A 107 -7.17 6.30 3.40
CA ILE A 107 -7.53 7.33 2.42
C ILE A 107 -8.49 8.34 3.02
N ILE A 108 -9.60 7.89 3.63
CA ILE A 108 -10.64 8.78 4.17
C ILE A 108 -10.07 9.68 5.27
N ASN A 109 -9.25 9.12 6.16
CA ASN A 109 -8.69 9.91 7.25
C ASN A 109 -7.55 10.82 6.77
N PHE A 110 -6.79 10.44 5.74
CA PHE A 110 -5.83 11.35 5.10
C PHE A 110 -6.55 12.52 4.42
N GLU A 111 -7.55 12.22 3.58
CA GLU A 111 -8.37 13.21 2.87
C GLU A 111 -9.01 14.22 3.82
N HIS A 112 -9.52 13.79 4.96
CA HIS A 112 -10.09 14.65 6.00
C HIS A 112 -9.13 15.77 6.48
N TRP A 113 -7.81 15.59 6.38
CA TRP A 113 -6.84 16.60 6.81
C TRP A 113 -6.25 17.43 5.67
N VAL A 114 -6.44 17.01 4.41
CA VAL A 114 -5.88 17.71 3.24
C VAL A 114 -6.95 18.41 2.38
N LEU A 115 -8.23 18.07 2.55
CA LEU A 115 -9.39 18.71 1.93
C LEU A 115 -10.14 19.59 2.94
#